data_AF-A0A4R3YAG7-F1
#
_entry.id   AF-A0A4R3YAG7-F1
#
_cell.length_a   1.000
_cell.length_b   1.000
_cell.length_c   1.000
_cell.angle_alpha   90.00
_cell.angle_beta   90.00
_cell.angle_gamma   90.00
#
_symmetry.space_group_name_H-M   'P 1'
#
loop_
_entity.id
_entity.type
_entity.pdbx_description
1 polymer ?
#
loop_
_entity_poly.entity_id
_entity_poly.type
_entity_poly.pdbx_seq_one_letter_code
_entity_poly.pdbx_strand_id
1 'polypeptide(L)'
;MKIKYRITNSFDKEQVFILEKLGIEVEVGYDNFYLYEDNIHFAEIEKLVIEWGMGSYPETEFSESDREKAVYLNISPTKIFGYPQPEDAEYEYPFDIYPYLKDVFEIAKTDLEYGVLKGKQIGGFRLKKEPNWGRSSIGSAHWISDFIFAKPEVYQEIFQPLGIKCMPVLEYNTKKELKTVVQLVPQGIAKANLNIKQEQINEIQEVESWGIKKYILFDNDYYPSFDSNPGDFDFFVTQEYFGSGGITNREVIISQKLYRLLKKHKIKGLYYSPMNFK
;
A
#
# COMPACT_ATOMS: atom_id res chain seq x y z
N MET A 1 -4.60 15.12 -11.99
CA MET A 1 -3.59 14.05 -12.04
C MET A 1 -2.42 14.46 -12.90
N LYS A 2 -1.19 14.17 -12.47
CA LYS A 2 0.04 14.26 -13.27
C LYS A 2 0.79 12.94 -13.18
N ILE A 3 1.45 12.53 -14.24
CA ILE A 3 2.38 11.39 -14.23
C ILE A 3 3.79 11.94 -14.06
N LYS A 4 4.56 11.32 -13.18
CA LYS A 4 5.97 11.61 -12.97
C LYS A 4 6.75 10.31 -12.90
N TYR A 5 8.02 10.37 -13.28
CA TYR A 5 8.92 9.24 -13.24
C TYR A 5 9.94 9.47 -12.16
N ARG A 6 10.00 8.55 -11.18
CA ARG A 6 11.07 8.55 -10.20
C ARG A 6 12.31 7.90 -10.81
N ILE A 7 13.35 8.71 -10.98
CA ILE A 7 14.63 8.27 -11.54
C ILE A 7 15.62 8.23 -10.39
N THR A 8 16.25 7.08 -10.19
CA THR A 8 17.21 6.87 -9.11
C THR A 8 18.50 6.31 -9.68
N ASN A 9 19.64 6.94 -9.36
CA ASN A 9 20.93 6.48 -9.80
C ASN A 9 22.05 6.96 -8.85
N SER A 10 23.24 6.39 -9.02
CA SER A 10 24.48 7.01 -8.55
C SER A 10 25.03 7.93 -9.64
N PHE A 11 24.79 9.24 -9.53
CA PHE A 11 25.17 10.20 -10.56
C PHE A 11 26.65 10.56 -10.49
N ASP A 12 27.31 10.60 -11.64
CA ASP A 12 28.65 11.17 -11.78
C ASP A 12 28.60 12.69 -12.07
N LYS A 13 29.77 13.33 -12.10
CA LYS A 13 29.87 14.79 -12.31
C LYS A 13 29.38 15.23 -13.68
N GLU A 14 29.54 14.40 -14.71
CA GLU A 14 29.10 14.72 -16.07
C GLU A 14 27.58 14.66 -16.17
N GLN A 15 26.98 13.60 -15.61
CA GLN A 15 25.54 13.43 -15.53
C GLN A 15 24.87 14.57 -14.76
N VAL A 16 25.40 14.95 -13.59
CA VAL A 16 24.89 16.09 -12.81
C VAL A 16 24.93 17.38 -13.64
N PHE A 17 26.05 17.65 -14.32
CA PHE A 17 26.19 18.86 -15.15
C PHE A 17 25.22 18.88 -16.35
N ILE A 18 24.96 17.74 -16.98
CA ILE A 18 23.98 17.62 -18.07
C ILE A 18 22.57 17.87 -17.53
N LEU A 19 22.20 17.22 -16.41
CA LEU A 19 20.90 17.34 -15.78
C LEU A 19 20.62 18.77 -15.29
N GLU A 20 21.62 19.44 -14.71
CA GLU A 20 21.50 20.84 -14.25
C GLU A 20 21.14 21.79 -15.41
N LYS A 21 21.73 21.59 -16.59
CA LYS A 21 21.39 22.37 -17.80
C LYS A 21 19.96 22.14 -18.29
N LEU A 22 19.37 21.01 -17.95
CA LEU A 22 17.99 20.65 -18.27
C LEU A 22 17.02 21.00 -17.12
N GLY A 23 17.51 21.73 -16.11
CA GLY A 23 16.71 22.18 -14.96
C GLY A 23 16.43 21.10 -13.93
N ILE A 24 17.24 20.03 -13.89
CA ILE A 24 17.15 18.96 -12.91
C ILE A 24 18.31 19.10 -11.90
N GLU A 25 17.96 19.25 -10.63
CA GLU A 25 18.92 19.33 -9.53
C GLU A 25 19.08 17.94 -8.89
N VAL A 26 20.32 17.44 -8.91
CA VAL A 26 20.74 16.19 -8.25
C VAL A 26 22.17 16.32 -7.73
N GLU A 27 22.51 15.56 -6.70
CA GLU A 27 23.87 15.52 -6.15
C GLU A 27 24.72 14.40 -6.77
N VAL A 28 26.05 14.58 -6.76
CA VAL A 28 26.99 13.51 -7.12
C VAL A 28 26.92 12.39 -6.08
N GLY A 29 26.85 11.15 -6.55
CA GLY A 29 26.59 9.99 -5.72
C GLY A 29 25.13 9.54 -5.83
N TYR A 30 24.67 8.76 -4.85
CA TYR A 30 23.33 8.19 -4.89
C TYR A 30 22.28 9.26 -4.58
N ASP A 31 21.46 9.58 -5.58
CA ASP A 31 20.37 10.54 -5.45
C ASP A 31 19.17 10.13 -6.35
N ASN A 32 18.11 10.93 -6.35
CA ASN A 32 16.91 10.71 -7.15
C ASN A 32 16.22 12.03 -7.51
N PHE A 33 15.53 12.05 -8.65
CA PHE A 33 14.68 13.16 -9.06
C PHE A 33 13.37 12.66 -9.67
N TYR A 34 12.41 13.56 -9.81
CA TYR A 34 11.13 13.31 -10.48
C TYR A 34 11.08 14.02 -11.83
N LEU A 35 10.87 13.28 -12.90
CA LEU A 35 10.64 13.83 -14.24
C LEU A 35 9.14 13.80 -14.54
N TYR A 36 8.51 14.96 -14.69
CA TYR A 36 7.09 15.06 -15.05
C TYR A 36 6.90 14.99 -16.57
N GLU A 37 5.85 14.32 -17.04
CA GLU A 37 5.51 14.24 -18.49
C GLU A 37 5.30 15.62 -19.15
N ASP A 38 4.92 16.62 -18.36
CA ASP A 38 4.74 18.01 -18.83
C ASP A 38 6.04 18.84 -18.82
N ASN A 39 7.19 18.24 -18.49
CA ASN A 39 8.48 18.91 -18.57
C ASN A 39 8.88 19.17 -20.03
N ILE A 40 9.31 20.40 -20.33
CA ILE A 40 9.70 20.82 -21.70
C ILE A 40 10.89 20.01 -22.26
N HIS A 41 11.74 19.45 -21.39
CA HIS A 41 12.90 18.62 -21.72
C HIS A 41 12.60 17.12 -21.55
N PHE A 42 11.34 16.70 -21.39
CA PHE A 42 10.98 15.31 -21.08
C PHE A 42 11.64 14.30 -22.03
N ALA A 43 11.45 14.44 -23.33
CA ALA A 43 11.98 13.50 -24.33
C ALA A 43 13.53 13.45 -24.36
N GLU A 44 14.18 14.57 -24.04
CA GLU A 44 15.64 14.65 -23.96
C GLU A 44 16.16 13.92 -22.71
N ILE A 45 15.54 14.18 -21.55
CA ILE A 45 15.91 13.55 -20.28
C ILE A 45 15.59 12.05 -20.31
N GLU A 46 14.43 11.65 -20.85
CA GLU A 46 14.03 10.25 -20.99
C GLU A 46 15.06 9.46 -21.82
N LYS A 47 15.51 10.04 -22.93
CA LYS A 47 16.57 9.44 -23.75
C LYS A 47 17.87 9.25 -22.95
N LEU A 48 18.29 10.24 -22.18
CA LEU A 48 19.48 10.15 -21.32
C LEU A 48 19.33 9.06 -20.26
N VAL A 49 18.17 8.98 -19.60
CA VAL A 49 17.84 7.94 -18.61
C VAL A 49 17.99 6.54 -19.20
N ILE A 50 17.49 6.33 -20.43
CA ILE A 50 17.63 5.05 -21.16
C ILE A 50 19.10 4.78 -21.52
N GLU A 51 19.80 5.77 -22.10
CA GLU A 51 21.20 5.64 -22.51
C GLU A 51 22.14 5.34 -21.33
N TRP A 52 21.86 5.93 -20.17
CA TRP A 52 22.59 5.69 -18.93
C TRP A 52 22.17 4.42 -18.19
N GLY A 53 21.18 3.68 -18.71
CA GLY A 53 20.68 2.44 -18.10
C GLY A 53 20.07 2.65 -16.72
N MET A 54 19.49 3.84 -16.47
CA MET A 54 18.90 4.20 -15.19
C MET A 54 17.53 3.55 -15.01
N GLY A 55 17.20 3.17 -13.77
CA GLY A 55 15.85 2.75 -13.42
C GLY A 55 14.89 3.93 -13.42
N SER A 56 13.74 3.76 -14.08
CA SER A 56 12.65 4.74 -14.12
C SER A 56 11.35 4.05 -13.73
N TYR A 57 10.63 4.62 -12.76
CA TYR A 57 9.38 4.08 -12.25
C TYR A 57 8.29 5.15 -12.38
N PRO A 58 7.22 4.92 -13.16
CA PRO A 58 6.11 5.85 -13.23
C PRO A 58 5.37 5.87 -11.89
N GLU A 59 5.02 7.06 -11.45
CA GLU A 59 4.20 7.35 -10.29
C GLU A 59 3.13 8.36 -10.66
N THR A 60 1.94 8.19 -10.09
CA THR A 60 0.86 9.15 -10.27
C THR A 60 0.83 10.17 -9.14
N GLU A 61 0.84 11.45 -9.47
CA GLU A 61 0.59 12.53 -8.53
C GLU A 61 -0.86 13.03 -8.64
N PHE A 62 -1.64 12.70 -7.61
CA PHE A 62 -3.01 13.19 -7.47
C PHE A 62 -3.07 14.53 -6.76
N SER A 63 -3.88 15.45 -7.30
CA SER A 63 -4.21 16.71 -6.65
C SER A 63 -5.21 16.49 -5.51
N GLU A 64 -5.35 17.49 -4.63
CA GLU A 64 -6.43 17.45 -3.64
C GLU A 64 -7.83 17.47 -4.28
N SER A 65 -7.99 18.13 -5.43
CA SER A 65 -9.27 18.08 -6.15
C SER A 65 -9.59 16.67 -6.65
N ASP A 66 -8.58 15.87 -7.01
CA ASP A 66 -8.78 14.49 -7.44
C ASP A 66 -9.33 13.65 -6.27
N ARG A 67 -8.73 13.80 -5.08
CA ARG A 67 -9.15 13.10 -3.86
C ARG A 67 -10.50 13.58 -3.32
N GLU A 68 -10.79 14.87 -3.40
CA GLU A 68 -12.04 15.44 -2.88
C GLU A 68 -13.29 15.06 -3.67
N LYS A 69 -13.13 14.81 -4.96
CA LYS A 69 -14.21 14.38 -5.83
C LYS A 69 -14.48 12.88 -5.69
N ALA A 70 -13.46 12.08 -5.33
CA ALA A 70 -13.55 10.61 -5.34
C ALA A 70 -14.67 10.10 -4.42
N VAL A 71 -15.38 9.06 -4.84
CA VAL A 71 -16.40 8.41 -3.99
C VAL A 71 -15.72 7.49 -2.97
N TYR A 72 -14.66 6.83 -3.41
CA TYR A 72 -13.81 5.94 -2.64
C TYR A 72 -12.35 6.17 -3.01
N LEU A 73 -11.44 5.82 -2.10
CA LEU A 73 -10.00 5.87 -2.35
C LEU A 73 -9.38 4.56 -1.91
N ASN A 74 -8.47 4.02 -2.73
CA ASN A 74 -7.51 3.04 -2.25
C ASN A 74 -6.49 3.76 -1.36
N ILE A 75 -6.07 3.08 -0.29
CA ILE A 75 -5.06 3.62 0.63
C ILE A 75 -3.90 2.65 0.80
N SER A 76 -2.71 3.21 0.90
CA SER A 76 -1.50 2.49 1.25
C SER A 76 -0.75 3.21 2.37
N PRO A 77 -0.14 2.48 3.32
CA PRO A 77 0.61 3.09 4.41
C PRO A 77 1.91 3.71 3.89
N THR A 78 2.11 5.00 4.15
CA THR A 78 3.42 5.68 3.90
C THR A 78 4.35 5.60 5.10
N LYS A 79 3.80 5.30 6.27
CA LYS A 79 4.58 5.02 7.47
C LYS A 79 4.69 3.51 7.64
N ILE A 80 5.88 2.98 7.44
CA ILE A 80 6.22 1.58 7.74
C ILE A 80 7.08 1.53 9.00
N PHE A 81 6.72 0.66 9.94
CA PHE A 81 7.48 0.38 11.16
C PHE A 81 8.45 -0.79 10.91
N GLY A 82 8.93 -1.46 11.96
CA GLY A 82 9.69 -2.72 11.81
C GLY A 82 8.85 -3.86 11.21
N TYR A 83 9.31 -5.09 11.42
CA TYR A 83 8.68 -6.29 10.89
C TYR A 83 7.67 -6.91 11.87
N PRO A 84 6.58 -7.53 11.37
CA PRO A 84 5.75 -8.39 12.19
C PRO A 84 6.57 -9.57 12.70
N GLN A 85 6.25 -10.05 13.90
CA GLN A 85 7.00 -11.11 14.57
C GLN A 85 6.21 -12.41 14.63
N PRO A 86 6.90 -13.56 14.62
CA PRO A 86 8.34 -13.73 14.34
C PRO A 86 8.74 -13.34 12.91
N GLU A 87 9.96 -12.82 12.74
CA GLU A 87 10.57 -12.59 11.42
C GLU A 87 11.07 -13.89 10.78
N ASP A 88 11.59 -14.79 11.62
CA ASP A 88 12.16 -16.08 11.25
C ASP A 88 11.78 -17.11 12.33
N ALA A 89 11.45 -18.32 11.90
CA ALA A 89 11.20 -19.46 12.77
C ALA A 89 11.38 -20.78 12.00
N GLU A 90 11.90 -21.80 12.69
CA GLU A 90 12.01 -23.15 12.15
C GLU A 90 10.63 -23.84 12.17
N TYR A 91 9.83 -23.59 11.13
CA TYR A 91 8.56 -24.26 10.88
C TYR A 91 8.56 -24.99 9.54
N GLU A 92 7.51 -25.75 9.27
CA GLU A 92 7.23 -26.25 7.92
C GLU A 92 6.48 -25.18 7.11
N TYR A 93 6.54 -25.30 5.78
CA TYR A 93 5.78 -24.48 4.85
C TYR A 93 4.27 -24.46 5.22
N PRO A 94 3.63 -23.27 5.31
CA PRO A 94 4.09 -21.97 4.84
C PRO A 94 4.83 -21.10 5.86
N PHE A 95 5.02 -21.61 7.08
CA PHE A 95 5.47 -20.78 8.21
C PHE A 95 6.99 -20.72 8.34
N ASP A 96 7.75 -21.48 7.56
CA ASP A 96 9.17 -21.21 7.34
C ASP A 96 9.40 -19.86 6.65
N ILE A 97 8.53 -19.49 5.70
CA ILE A 97 8.61 -18.23 4.94
C ILE A 97 7.74 -17.14 5.56
N TYR A 98 6.57 -17.50 6.12
CA TYR A 98 5.60 -16.55 6.68
C TYR A 98 5.31 -16.82 8.17
N PRO A 99 6.32 -16.92 9.03
CA PRO A 99 6.17 -17.36 10.42
C PRO A 99 5.23 -16.44 11.23
N TYR A 100 5.17 -15.15 10.89
CA TYR A 100 4.28 -14.15 11.49
C TYR A 100 2.79 -14.37 11.23
N LEU A 101 2.38 -15.26 10.30
CA LEU A 101 0.97 -15.53 10.01
C LEU A 101 0.36 -16.66 10.86
N LYS A 102 1.19 -17.54 11.45
CA LYS A 102 0.80 -18.82 12.06
C LYS A 102 -0.32 -18.73 13.09
N ASP A 103 -0.29 -17.68 13.92
CA ASP A 103 -1.26 -17.46 14.99
C ASP A 103 -2.21 -16.29 14.68
N VAL A 104 -2.14 -15.72 13.47
CA VAL A 104 -2.88 -14.52 13.09
C VAL A 104 -4.01 -14.88 12.14
N PHE A 105 -3.80 -15.80 11.20
CA PHE A 105 -4.79 -16.20 10.21
C PHE A 105 -5.01 -17.71 10.18
N GLU A 106 -6.25 -18.11 9.92
CA GLU A 106 -6.53 -19.39 9.27
C GLU A 106 -5.87 -19.37 7.88
N ILE A 107 -5.17 -20.44 7.52
CA ILE A 107 -4.59 -20.58 6.18
C ILE A 107 -5.54 -21.39 5.33
N ALA A 108 -6.14 -20.76 4.33
CA ALA A 108 -7.14 -21.39 3.48
C ALA A 108 -6.50 -22.34 2.46
N LYS A 109 -5.42 -21.88 1.81
CA LYS A 109 -4.63 -22.64 0.84
C LYS A 109 -3.17 -22.18 0.86
N THR A 110 -2.26 -23.04 0.42
CA THR A 110 -0.84 -22.74 0.27
C THR A 110 -0.33 -23.34 -1.04
N ASP A 111 0.74 -22.74 -1.57
CA ASP A 111 1.41 -23.15 -2.80
C ASP A 111 2.83 -22.61 -2.79
N LEU A 112 3.84 -23.39 -3.20
CA LEU A 112 5.24 -22.97 -3.13
C LEU A 112 5.56 -21.79 -4.06
N GLU A 113 4.84 -21.64 -5.17
CA GLU A 113 5.00 -20.55 -6.13
C GLU A 113 4.15 -19.33 -5.75
N TYR A 114 2.89 -19.58 -5.37
CA TYR A 114 1.89 -18.52 -5.17
C TYR A 114 1.71 -18.07 -3.72
N GLY A 115 2.42 -18.72 -2.79
CA GLY A 115 2.48 -18.36 -1.38
C GLY A 115 1.26 -18.82 -0.58
N VAL A 116 0.66 -17.88 0.14
CA VAL A 116 -0.39 -18.16 1.13
C VAL A 116 -1.68 -17.44 0.81
N LEU A 117 -2.78 -18.19 0.75
CA LEU A 117 -4.12 -17.65 0.75
C LEU A 117 -4.66 -17.56 2.18
N LYS A 118 -4.72 -16.33 2.71
CA LYS A 118 -5.23 -16.02 4.05
C LYS A 118 -6.75 -16.25 4.12
N GLY A 119 -7.20 -16.95 5.16
CA GLY A 119 -8.59 -17.09 5.57
C GLY A 119 -8.97 -16.02 6.61
N LYS A 120 -9.75 -16.41 7.61
CA LYS A 120 -10.19 -15.49 8.67
C LYS A 120 -9.03 -15.11 9.58
N GLN A 121 -8.98 -13.85 10.00
CA GLN A 121 -8.09 -13.43 11.09
C GLN A 121 -8.59 -13.99 12.43
N ILE A 122 -7.75 -14.77 13.10
CA ILE A 122 -8.03 -15.44 14.38
C ILE A 122 -7.21 -14.89 15.54
N GLY A 123 -6.16 -14.12 15.26
CA GLY A 123 -5.29 -13.51 16.28
C GLY A 123 -4.78 -12.13 15.89
N GLY A 124 -4.18 -11.44 16.85
CA GLY A 124 -3.56 -10.13 16.63
C GLY A 124 -2.11 -10.25 16.16
N PHE A 125 -1.65 -9.29 15.36
CA PHE A 125 -0.24 -9.18 15.01
C PHE A 125 0.65 -8.95 16.24
N ARG A 126 1.90 -9.36 16.10
CA ARG A 126 2.95 -9.15 17.10
C ARG A 126 4.02 -8.23 16.52
N LEU A 127 4.49 -7.28 17.32
CA LEU A 127 5.64 -6.43 17.01
C LEU A 127 6.70 -6.58 18.10
N LYS A 128 7.96 -6.32 17.76
CA LYS A 128 9.08 -6.43 18.71
C LYS A 128 8.98 -5.43 19.87
N LYS A 129 8.36 -4.27 19.65
CA LYS A 129 8.16 -3.19 20.61
C LYS A 129 7.12 -2.19 20.08
N GLU A 130 6.83 -1.17 20.88
CA GLU A 130 6.01 -0.02 20.47
C GLU A 130 6.54 0.61 19.16
N PRO A 131 5.66 0.95 18.22
CA PRO A 131 6.06 1.60 16.97
C PRO A 131 6.55 3.03 17.21
N ASN A 132 7.60 3.43 16.48
CA ASN A 132 8.04 4.82 16.43
C ASN A 132 7.21 5.61 15.42
N TRP A 133 6.18 6.30 15.91
CA TRP A 133 5.24 7.06 15.10
C TRP A 133 5.83 8.28 14.39
N GLY A 134 6.82 8.95 14.98
CA GLY A 134 7.29 10.25 14.48
C GLY A 134 6.13 11.24 14.31
N ARG A 135 5.98 11.77 13.09
CA ARG A 135 4.91 12.71 12.71
C ARG A 135 3.62 12.03 12.23
N SER A 136 3.61 10.71 12.12
CA SER A 136 2.45 9.94 11.63
C SER A 136 1.58 9.47 12.79
N SER A 137 0.32 9.14 12.48
CA SER A 137 -0.61 8.54 13.45
C SER A 137 -1.30 7.29 12.92
N ILE A 138 -1.02 6.96 11.66
CA ILE A 138 -1.40 5.72 10.98
C ILE A 138 -0.15 5.17 10.29
N GLY A 139 -0.07 3.85 10.13
CA GLY A 139 0.99 3.19 9.40
C GLY A 139 0.77 1.69 9.28
N SER A 140 1.80 0.96 8.92
CA SER A 140 1.82 -0.49 8.85
C SER A 140 3.20 -1.04 9.22
N ALA A 141 3.39 -2.35 9.17
CA ALA A 141 4.69 -3.01 9.31
C ALA A 141 5.14 -3.58 7.95
N HIS A 142 6.43 -3.88 7.82
CA HIS A 142 6.95 -4.56 6.62
C HIS A 142 6.19 -5.88 6.37
N TRP A 143 6.07 -6.28 5.10
CA TRP A 143 5.36 -7.48 4.62
C TRP A 143 3.83 -7.52 4.82
N ILE A 144 3.27 -6.70 5.70
CA ILE A 144 1.84 -6.67 6.01
C ILE A 144 1.22 -5.29 5.73
N SER A 145 1.67 -4.64 4.65
CA SER A 145 1.21 -3.29 4.25
C SER A 145 -0.29 -3.20 3.96
N ASP A 146 -0.96 -4.34 3.74
CA ASP A 146 -2.42 -4.48 3.62
C ASP A 146 -3.16 -4.38 4.97
N PHE A 147 -2.44 -4.30 6.09
CA PHE A 147 -3.01 -4.11 7.43
C PHE A 147 -2.64 -2.75 7.98
N ILE A 148 -3.66 -2.01 8.42
CA ILE A 148 -3.51 -0.64 8.88
C ILE A 148 -3.50 -0.58 10.41
N PHE A 149 -2.46 0.04 10.96
CA PHE A 149 -2.31 0.33 12.38
C PHE A 149 -2.53 1.81 12.65
N ALA A 150 -3.15 2.13 13.79
CA ALA A 150 -3.40 3.49 14.22
C ALA A 150 -3.01 3.69 15.69
N LYS A 151 -2.73 4.94 16.07
CA LYS A 151 -2.67 5.31 17.49
C LYS A 151 -4.05 5.15 18.14
N PRO A 152 -4.15 4.67 19.40
CA PRO A 152 -5.44 4.47 20.07
C PRO A 152 -6.34 5.71 20.11
N GLU A 153 -5.76 6.89 20.34
CA GLU A 153 -6.51 8.15 20.37
C GLU A 153 -7.12 8.49 19.00
N VAL A 154 -6.40 8.21 17.90
CA VAL A 154 -6.91 8.40 16.54
C VAL A 154 -8.01 7.38 16.23
N TYR A 155 -7.85 6.14 16.68
CA TYR A 155 -8.91 5.13 16.58
C TYR A 155 -10.19 5.59 17.27
N GLN A 156 -10.09 6.02 18.53
CA GLN A 156 -11.24 6.46 19.33
C GLN A 156 -11.96 7.68 18.72
N GLU A 157 -11.20 8.64 18.21
CA GLU A 157 -11.76 9.88 17.67
C GLU A 157 -12.38 9.73 16.28
N ILE A 158 -11.77 8.92 15.40
CA ILE A 158 -12.13 8.89 13.97
C ILE A 158 -12.81 7.58 13.57
N PHE A 159 -12.24 6.44 13.96
CA PHE A 159 -12.63 5.13 13.42
C PHE A 159 -13.76 4.50 14.22
N GLN A 160 -13.69 4.57 15.55
CA GLN A 160 -14.69 4.01 16.46
C GLN A 160 -16.10 4.60 16.22
N PRO A 161 -16.29 5.93 16.02
CA PRO A 161 -17.62 6.49 15.74
C PRO A 161 -18.24 6.02 14.41
N LEU A 162 -17.42 5.49 13.49
CA LEU A 162 -17.87 4.91 12.22
C LEU A 162 -18.20 3.42 12.33
N GLY A 163 -18.08 2.83 13.53
CA GLY A 163 -18.28 1.41 13.75
C GLY A 163 -17.13 0.54 13.23
N ILE A 164 -15.99 1.14 12.88
CA ILE A 164 -14.78 0.40 12.50
C ILE A 164 -14.19 -0.19 13.78
N LYS A 165 -13.92 -1.49 13.77
CA LYS A 165 -13.38 -2.21 14.92
C LYS A 165 -11.86 -2.14 14.93
N CYS A 166 -11.26 -2.44 16.09
CA CYS A 166 -9.83 -2.67 16.20
C CYS A 166 -9.50 -3.98 16.92
N MET A 167 -8.27 -4.45 16.75
CA MET A 167 -7.66 -5.54 17.52
C MET A 167 -6.40 -5.03 18.24
N PRO A 168 -6.07 -5.59 19.42
CA PRO A 168 -4.81 -5.29 20.07
C PRO A 168 -3.63 -5.82 19.26
N VAL A 169 -2.52 -5.11 19.32
CA VAL A 169 -1.22 -5.56 18.79
C VAL A 169 -0.36 -5.94 19.98
N LEU A 170 0.32 -7.09 19.92
CA LEU A 170 1.06 -7.62 21.05
C LEU A 170 2.55 -7.35 20.91
N GLU A 171 3.24 -7.15 22.03
CA GLU A 171 4.69 -7.27 22.06
C GLU A 171 5.08 -8.75 21.97
N TYR A 172 6.02 -9.07 21.09
CA TYR A 172 6.33 -10.45 20.71
C TYR A 172 6.77 -11.34 21.88
N ASN A 173 7.70 -10.89 22.71
CA ASN A 173 8.30 -11.73 23.75
C ASN A 173 7.38 -11.93 24.96
N THR A 174 6.78 -10.84 25.43
CA THR A 174 5.94 -10.81 26.63
C THR A 174 4.49 -11.14 26.35
N LYS A 175 4.07 -11.09 25.08
CA LYS A 175 2.68 -11.27 24.62
C LYS A 175 1.69 -10.27 25.25
N LYS A 176 2.21 -9.19 25.85
CA LYS A 176 1.39 -8.11 26.41
C LYS A 176 0.95 -7.18 25.30
N GLU A 177 -0.24 -6.60 25.46
CA GLU A 177 -0.72 -5.58 24.53
C GLU A 177 0.21 -4.36 24.51
N LEU A 178 0.52 -3.90 23.30
CA LEU A 178 1.16 -2.62 23.07
C LEU A 178 0.15 -1.52 23.31
N LYS A 179 0.59 -0.45 23.97
CA LYS A 179 -0.27 0.64 24.43
C LYS A 179 -0.44 1.74 23.41
N THR A 180 0.49 1.87 22.46
CA THR A 180 0.50 3.00 21.51
C THR A 180 0.00 2.65 20.12
N VAL A 181 -0.55 1.44 19.95
CA VAL A 181 -0.98 0.95 18.64
C VAL A 181 -2.15 -0.02 18.73
N VAL A 182 -3.08 0.12 17.80
CA VAL A 182 -4.15 -0.85 17.53
C VAL A 182 -4.18 -1.18 16.04
N GLN A 183 -4.61 -2.39 15.68
CA GLN A 183 -4.89 -2.78 14.30
C GLN A 183 -6.33 -2.41 13.95
N LEU A 184 -6.54 -1.67 12.86
CA LEU A 184 -7.87 -1.45 12.32
C LEU A 184 -8.37 -2.72 11.60
N VAL A 185 -9.63 -3.08 11.83
CA VAL A 185 -10.27 -4.24 11.22
C VAL A 185 -11.23 -3.76 10.13
N PRO A 186 -11.06 -4.20 8.87
CA PRO A 186 -12.01 -3.92 7.79
C PRO A 186 -13.44 -4.30 8.18
N GLN A 187 -14.40 -3.44 7.85
CA GLN A 187 -15.83 -3.70 8.12
C GLN A 187 -16.37 -4.87 7.29
N GLY A 188 -15.72 -5.17 6.16
CA GLY A 188 -16.05 -6.29 5.32
C GLY A 188 -15.22 -6.34 4.04
N ILE A 189 -15.57 -7.30 3.19
CA ILE A 189 -15.14 -7.38 1.80
C ILE A 189 -16.23 -6.68 0.95
N ALA A 190 -15.82 -5.93 -0.07
CA ALA A 190 -16.74 -5.29 -1.02
C ALA A 190 -17.73 -6.30 -1.62
N LYS A 191 -18.96 -5.86 -1.91
CA LYS A 191 -19.97 -6.67 -2.60
C LYS A 191 -19.92 -6.54 -4.12
N ALA A 192 -19.34 -5.45 -4.61
CA ALA A 192 -19.13 -5.14 -6.02
C ALA A 192 -17.72 -5.55 -6.44
N ASN A 193 -17.54 -5.84 -7.72
CA ASN A 193 -16.21 -6.06 -8.30
C ASN A 193 -15.60 -4.72 -8.72
N LEU A 194 -14.28 -4.67 -8.79
CA LEU A 194 -13.57 -3.60 -9.45
C LEU A 194 -13.71 -3.73 -10.96
N ASN A 195 -14.00 -2.62 -11.63
CA ASN A 195 -13.94 -2.51 -13.09
C ASN A 195 -12.49 -2.25 -13.52
N ILE A 196 -11.65 -3.28 -13.40
CA ILE A 196 -10.24 -3.24 -13.79
C ILE A 196 -10.15 -3.33 -15.31
N LYS A 197 -9.64 -2.29 -15.97
CA LYS A 197 -9.50 -2.26 -17.42
C LYS A 197 -8.17 -2.86 -17.87
N GLN A 198 -8.12 -3.40 -19.09
CA GLN A 198 -6.93 -4.07 -19.62
C GLN A 198 -5.70 -3.17 -19.64
N GLU A 199 -5.87 -1.89 -19.96
CA GLU A 199 -4.80 -0.89 -20.00
C GLU A 199 -4.21 -0.56 -18.61
N GLN A 200 -4.92 -0.90 -17.53
CA GLN A 200 -4.46 -0.67 -16.16
C GLN A 200 -3.68 -1.87 -15.59
N ILE A 201 -3.66 -2.99 -16.31
CA ILE A 201 -3.07 -4.24 -15.84
C ILE A 201 -1.64 -4.35 -16.36
N ASN A 202 -0.69 -4.43 -15.44
CA ASN A 202 0.70 -4.77 -15.73
C ASN A 202 0.86 -6.29 -15.91
N GLU A 203 0.32 -7.07 -14.97
CA GLU A 203 0.40 -8.52 -14.98
C GLU A 203 -0.84 -9.14 -14.33
N ILE A 204 -1.22 -10.32 -14.81
CA ILE A 204 -2.22 -11.18 -14.19
C ILE A 204 -1.55 -12.53 -13.90
N GLN A 205 -1.60 -12.95 -12.63
CA GLN A 205 -1.21 -14.28 -12.23
C GLN A 205 -2.47 -15.09 -11.90
N GLU A 206 -2.76 -16.09 -12.73
CA GLU A 206 -3.85 -17.04 -12.48
C GLU A 206 -3.36 -18.15 -11.55
N VAL A 207 -4.11 -18.42 -10.47
CA VAL A 207 -3.80 -19.50 -9.53
C VAL A 207 -4.93 -20.52 -9.59
N GLU A 208 -4.85 -21.42 -10.58
CA GLU A 208 -5.92 -22.38 -10.91
C GLU A 208 -6.31 -23.25 -9.72
N SER A 209 -5.33 -23.76 -8.96
CA SER A 209 -5.55 -24.58 -7.76
C SER A 209 -6.37 -23.87 -6.69
N TRP A 210 -6.32 -22.54 -6.69
CA TRP A 210 -7.06 -21.71 -5.75
C TRP A 210 -8.38 -21.20 -6.31
N GLY A 211 -8.50 -21.14 -7.65
CA GLY A 211 -9.63 -20.56 -8.35
C GLY A 211 -9.66 -19.04 -8.28
N ILE A 212 -8.49 -18.40 -8.24
CA ILE A 212 -8.36 -16.94 -8.12
C ILE A 212 -7.47 -16.36 -9.22
N LYS A 213 -7.62 -15.05 -9.44
CA LYS A 213 -6.70 -14.23 -10.23
C LYS A 213 -6.09 -13.15 -9.33
N LYS A 214 -4.80 -12.93 -9.48
CA LYS A 214 -4.07 -11.85 -8.82
C LYS A 214 -3.69 -10.80 -9.85
N TYR A 215 -3.98 -9.55 -9.53
CA TYR A 215 -3.68 -8.42 -10.40
C TYR A 215 -2.46 -7.67 -9.89
N ILE A 216 -1.62 -7.24 -10.84
CA ILE A 216 -0.60 -6.22 -10.62
C ILE A 216 -0.99 -5.09 -11.56
N LEU A 217 -1.32 -3.93 -10.97
CA LEU A 217 -1.74 -2.77 -11.73
C LEU A 217 -0.54 -1.86 -12.04
N PHE A 218 -0.63 -1.10 -13.13
CA PHE A 218 0.26 0.04 -13.32
C PHE A 218 -0.07 1.16 -12.33
N ASP A 219 0.94 1.93 -11.91
CA ASP A 219 0.79 3.06 -10.99
C ASP A 219 0.72 4.42 -11.73
N ASN A 220 0.15 4.43 -12.94
CA ASN A 220 0.09 5.58 -13.85
C ASN A 220 -1.34 6.06 -14.18
N ASP A 221 -2.34 5.63 -13.41
CA ASP A 221 -3.75 6.01 -13.59
C ASP A 221 -4.50 6.04 -12.24
N TYR A 222 -5.73 6.54 -12.24
CA TYR A 222 -6.66 6.41 -11.12
C TYR A 222 -6.88 4.94 -10.77
N TYR A 223 -7.06 4.67 -9.47
CA TYR A 223 -7.39 3.32 -9.03
C TYR A 223 -8.73 2.86 -9.65
N PRO A 224 -8.87 1.57 -10.05
CA PRO A 224 -10.11 1.08 -10.65
C PRO A 224 -11.35 1.38 -9.80
N SER A 225 -12.45 1.82 -10.41
CA SER A 225 -13.72 2.06 -9.72
C SER A 225 -14.54 0.77 -9.56
N PHE A 226 -15.47 0.70 -8.61
CA PHE A 226 -16.41 -0.43 -8.50
C PHE A 226 -17.46 -0.43 -9.63
N ASP A 227 -17.83 -1.62 -10.11
CA ASP A 227 -18.88 -1.81 -11.14
C ASP A 227 -20.29 -1.43 -10.65
N SER A 228 -20.50 -1.45 -9.33
CA SER A 228 -21.75 -1.20 -8.64
C SER A 228 -21.48 -0.77 -7.19
N ASN A 229 -22.51 -0.74 -6.32
CA ASN A 229 -22.32 -0.33 -4.92
C ASN A 229 -21.50 -1.38 -4.14
N PRO A 230 -20.31 -1.04 -3.61
CA PRO A 230 -19.48 -1.99 -2.87
C PRO A 230 -20.01 -2.33 -1.47
N GLY A 231 -21.01 -1.60 -0.98
CA GLY A 231 -21.59 -1.78 0.36
C GLY A 231 -21.55 -0.50 1.18
N ASP A 232 -22.16 -0.54 2.36
CA ASP A 232 -22.22 0.57 3.31
C ASP A 232 -21.05 0.47 4.30
N PHE A 233 -19.84 0.72 3.79
CA PHE A 233 -18.60 0.63 4.54
C PHE A 233 -17.76 1.91 4.38
N ASP A 234 -17.11 2.33 5.46
CA ASP A 234 -16.18 3.44 5.52
C ASP A 234 -14.71 2.97 5.41
N PHE A 235 -14.41 1.74 5.85
CA PHE A 235 -13.09 1.09 5.77
C PHE A 235 -13.25 -0.41 5.48
N PHE A 236 -12.84 -0.87 4.30
CA PHE A 236 -13.11 -2.23 3.80
C PHE A 236 -12.02 -2.69 2.82
N VAL A 237 -12.13 -3.91 2.31
CA VAL A 237 -11.20 -4.45 1.30
C VAL A 237 -11.89 -4.91 0.02
N THR A 238 -11.16 -4.98 -1.08
CA THR A 238 -11.65 -5.41 -2.42
C THR A 238 -12.06 -6.89 -2.48
N GLN A 239 -12.81 -7.27 -3.53
CA GLN A 239 -13.09 -8.67 -3.84
C GLN A 239 -11.91 -9.39 -4.51
N GLU A 240 -11.16 -8.63 -5.28
CA GLU A 240 -10.05 -9.03 -6.10
C GLU A 240 -8.79 -9.22 -5.23
N TYR A 241 -7.90 -10.08 -5.72
CA TYR A 241 -6.59 -10.30 -5.14
C TYR A 241 -5.52 -9.57 -5.93
N PHE A 242 -4.49 -9.12 -5.23
CA PHE A 242 -3.38 -8.33 -5.75
C PHE A 242 -2.04 -8.86 -5.24
N GLY A 243 -0.99 -8.56 -6.00
CA GLY A 243 0.40 -8.88 -5.66
C GLY A 243 1.05 -9.91 -6.59
N SER A 244 2.37 -10.05 -6.47
CA SER A 244 3.21 -10.98 -7.21
C SER A 244 3.77 -12.09 -6.32
N GLY A 245 4.21 -13.20 -6.92
CA GLY A 245 4.84 -14.31 -6.22
C GLY A 245 4.02 -14.81 -5.03
N GLY A 246 4.63 -14.87 -3.83
CA GLY A 246 3.95 -15.33 -2.63
C GLY A 246 2.95 -14.34 -1.97
N ILE A 247 2.82 -13.12 -2.50
CA ILE A 247 1.94 -12.09 -1.94
C ILE A 247 0.55 -12.22 -2.56
N THR A 248 -0.46 -12.46 -1.73
CA THR A 248 -1.86 -12.54 -2.15
C THR A 248 -2.72 -11.72 -1.18
N ASN A 249 -2.95 -10.46 -1.54
CA ASN A 249 -3.62 -9.47 -0.69
C ASN A 249 -4.90 -8.97 -1.31
N ARG A 250 -5.77 -8.40 -0.48
CA ARG A 250 -6.89 -7.58 -0.93
C ARG A 250 -6.53 -6.13 -0.63
N GLU A 251 -6.91 -5.23 -1.51
CA GLU A 251 -6.55 -3.82 -1.40
C GLU A 251 -7.51 -3.09 -0.45
N VAL A 252 -6.98 -2.15 0.32
CA VAL A 252 -7.74 -1.44 1.36
C VAL A 252 -8.38 -0.20 0.77
N ILE A 253 -9.70 -0.08 0.93
CA ILE A 253 -10.51 1.01 0.41
C ILE A 253 -11.14 1.78 1.56
N ILE A 254 -11.20 3.11 1.43
CA ILE A 254 -11.95 4.00 2.32
C ILE A 254 -13.03 4.78 1.57
N SER A 255 -14.10 5.10 2.29
CA SER A 255 -15.12 6.02 1.78
C SER A 255 -14.62 7.46 1.77
N GLN A 256 -15.28 8.29 0.96
CA GLN A 256 -15.03 9.72 0.97
C GLN A 256 -15.33 10.39 2.32
N LYS A 257 -16.27 9.83 3.08
CA LYS A 257 -16.61 10.29 4.42
C LYS A 257 -15.43 10.10 5.38
N LEU A 258 -14.82 8.91 5.38
CA LEU A 258 -13.64 8.65 6.20
C LEU A 258 -12.44 9.51 5.75
N TYR A 259 -12.20 9.63 4.45
CA TYR A 259 -11.12 10.49 3.92
C TYR A 259 -11.24 11.94 4.42
N ARG A 260 -12.45 12.53 4.35
CA ARG A 260 -12.69 13.89 4.85
C ARG A 260 -12.45 14.02 6.36
N LEU A 261 -12.79 13.00 7.15
CA LEU A 261 -12.49 12.98 8.59
C LEU A 261 -10.97 12.93 8.84
N LEU A 262 -10.25 12.06 8.13
CA LEU A 262 -8.79 11.97 8.24
C LEU A 262 -8.12 13.30 7.87
N LYS A 263 -8.57 13.94 6.78
CA LYS A 263 -8.08 15.25 6.34
C LYS A 263 -8.36 16.34 7.37
N LYS A 264 -9.60 16.41 7.88
CA LYS A 264 -10.01 17.39 8.91
C LYS A 264 -9.12 17.32 10.15
N HIS A 265 -8.77 16.12 10.60
CA HIS A 265 -7.89 15.89 11.77
C HIS A 265 -6.40 15.88 11.41
N LYS A 266 -6.04 16.20 10.15
CA LYS A 266 -4.66 16.28 9.65
C LYS A 266 -3.87 14.98 9.89
N ILE A 267 -4.53 13.84 9.74
CA ILE A 267 -3.91 12.54 9.95
C ILE A 267 -2.86 12.26 8.87
N LYS A 268 -1.69 11.77 9.31
CA LYS A 268 -0.54 11.44 8.45
C LYS A 268 -0.20 9.96 8.54
N GLY A 269 0.40 9.45 7.46
CA GLY A 269 0.87 8.06 7.35
C GLY A 269 0.14 7.20 6.33
N LEU A 270 -0.71 7.80 5.50
CA LEU A 270 -1.37 7.16 4.36
C LEU A 270 -1.07 7.93 3.07
N TYR A 271 -0.96 7.19 1.98
CA TYR A 271 -1.12 7.66 0.62
C TYR A 271 -2.56 7.35 0.19
N TYR A 272 -3.13 8.22 -0.65
CA TYR A 272 -4.51 8.13 -1.09
C TYR A 272 -4.55 8.14 -2.62
N SER A 273 -4.90 6.98 -3.19
CA SER A 273 -5.13 6.82 -4.62
C SER A 273 -6.63 6.93 -4.90
N PRO A 274 -7.13 8.04 -5.47
CA PRO A 274 -8.53 8.22 -5.76
C PRO A 274 -9.00 7.20 -6.81
N MET A 275 -10.19 6.66 -6.60
CA MET A 275 -10.83 5.79 -7.58
C MET A 275 -11.53 6.64 -8.65
N ASN A 276 -11.51 6.17 -9.90
CA ASN A 276 -12.03 6.93 -11.03
C ASN A 276 -13.51 7.33 -10.87
N PHE A 277 -13.89 8.48 -11.44
CA PHE A 277 -15.26 8.96 -11.50
C PHE A 277 -16.04 8.13 -12.52
N LYS A 278 -17.20 7.62 -12.12
CA LYS A 278 -18.22 7.20 -13.09
C LYS A 278 -19.04 8.41 -13.52
#